data_AF-A0A1M7H9X2-F1
#
_entry.id   AF-A0A1M7H9X2-F1
#
_cell.length_a   1.000
_cell.length_b   1.000
_cell.length_c   1.000
_cell.angle_alpha   90.00
_cell.angle_beta   90.00
_cell.angle_gamma   90.00
#
_symmetry.space_group_name_H-M   'P 1'
#
loop_
_entity.id
_entity.type
_entity.pdbx_description
1 polymer ?
#
loop_
_entity_poly.entity_id
_entity_poly.type
_entity_poly.pdbx_seq_one_letter_code
_entity_poly.pdbx_strand_id
1 'polypeptide(L)'
;MSRTRIVKGTYNKITQEDHNMYSQESIISRAFKWFTEKGESKGVSFNEPDSPPLEQLIQLIVQFRPNKNWKGEFGFDWIRLDDTKLFNDNSFKDVVAYQYFDSTYKKLVDNSQPTYVNKYDGAFKADETMFNTLKKEYKPFSIPWKTYKNKAGKEVAEEYYIPWLSLKKDREAKITFFAEIKDEADYLEFTKSDYFTYTPNKIEIKGKKKISLNDFEVTIKCIKEFTTDQTIELKAFKDDKGTTVEAIVGKISVWANDAAKHKKKDVVFVEIRTPAISSKKEEKPNATLEKSRINQYLEQAYIQLSDSSIIVELDLTAEKDFNDFITNSEIDSGKSSGGKSLVSYLKNKLEKTYPGKYNKHFKAFYFDENGYNPAGGHVSGYSSPGADYVVVFKSKNDQTAAHEFLHAMNLPHTFTNKKTTSDALFTYEFKKTDNLLDYSHRLGSGNNSNRCSLFYWQWKQANNSIK
;
A
#
# COMPACT_ATOMS: atom_id res chain seq x y z
N MET A 1 35.02 -17.92 -10.58
CA MET A 1 36.10 -18.39 -11.47
C MET A 1 35.50 -19.09 -12.68
N SER A 2 35.68 -18.57 -13.90
CA SER A 2 35.35 -19.31 -15.12
C SER A 2 36.51 -20.22 -15.51
N ARG A 3 36.31 -21.53 -15.48
CA ARG A 3 37.30 -22.48 -16.00
C ARG A 3 36.92 -22.86 -17.44
N THR A 4 37.52 -22.21 -18.41
CA THR A 4 37.34 -22.57 -19.82
C THR A 4 38.37 -23.63 -20.20
N ARG A 5 37.92 -24.85 -20.52
CA ARG A 5 38.78 -25.93 -21.03
C ARG A 5 38.50 -26.13 -22.52
N ILE A 6 39.45 -25.73 -23.36
CA ILE A 6 39.38 -25.96 -24.81
C ILE A 6 40.31 -27.13 -25.14
N VAL A 7 39.74 -28.22 -25.66
CA VAL A 7 40.49 -29.42 -26.05
C VAL A 7 40.42 -29.56 -27.57
N LYS A 8 41.57 -29.55 -28.25
CA LYS A 8 41.67 -29.69 -29.72
C LYS A 8 41.56 -31.15 -30.22
N GLY A 9 41.38 -32.10 -29.31
CA GLY A 9 41.27 -33.54 -29.58
C GLY A 9 40.18 -34.20 -28.73
N THR A 10 40.24 -35.52 -28.55
CA THR A 10 39.24 -36.27 -27.76
C THR A 10 39.30 -35.87 -26.29
N TYR A 11 38.14 -35.50 -25.72
CA TYR A 11 37.97 -35.27 -24.29
C TYR A 11 37.31 -36.49 -23.64
N ASN A 12 38.07 -37.22 -22.82
CA ASN A 12 37.55 -38.32 -22.00
C ASN A 12 37.56 -37.90 -20.52
N LYS A 13 36.39 -37.94 -19.88
CA LYS A 13 36.25 -37.82 -18.42
C LYS A 13 35.67 -39.12 -17.90
N ILE A 14 36.43 -39.80 -17.05
CA ILE A 14 36.04 -41.05 -16.41
C ILE A 14 36.00 -40.78 -14.91
N THR A 15 34.86 -41.07 -14.27
CA THR A 15 34.65 -40.98 -12.83
C THR A 15 34.34 -42.38 -12.31
N GLN A 16 34.97 -42.76 -11.19
CA GLN A 16 34.88 -44.12 -10.64
C GLN A 16 33.62 -44.33 -9.78
N GLU A 17 33.05 -43.24 -9.27
CA GLU A 17 31.82 -43.17 -8.46
C GLU A 17 30.95 -42.00 -8.99
N ASP A 18 30.32 -41.22 -8.12
CA ASP A 18 29.38 -40.17 -8.52
C ASP A 18 30.04 -38.95 -9.17
N HIS A 19 29.35 -38.37 -10.17
CA HIS A 19 29.74 -37.10 -10.79
C HIS A 19 28.59 -36.10 -10.81
N ASN A 20 28.67 -35.09 -9.94
CA ASN A 20 27.70 -33.99 -9.88
C ASN A 20 28.24 -32.72 -10.55
N MET A 21 27.37 -31.99 -11.27
CA MET A 21 27.66 -30.67 -11.85
C MET A 21 26.57 -29.67 -11.43
N TYR A 22 26.97 -28.54 -10.88
CA TYR A 22 26.07 -27.45 -10.47
C TYR A 22 26.47 -26.15 -11.18
N SER A 23 25.49 -25.34 -11.56
CA SER A 23 25.72 -24.04 -12.19
C SER A 23 24.57 -23.08 -11.85
N GLN A 24 24.90 -21.81 -11.60
CA GLN A 24 23.91 -20.74 -11.44
C GLN A 24 23.27 -20.33 -12.78
N GLU A 25 23.85 -20.77 -13.89
CA GLU A 25 23.41 -20.52 -15.27
C GLU A 25 23.37 -21.82 -16.08
N SER A 26 23.02 -21.73 -17.37
CA SER A 26 22.96 -22.91 -18.26
C SER A 26 24.31 -23.66 -18.35
N ILE A 27 24.30 -24.97 -18.09
CA ILE A 27 25.40 -25.87 -18.45
C ILE A 27 25.23 -26.25 -19.93
N ILE A 28 26.18 -25.84 -20.77
CA ILE A 28 26.11 -26.08 -22.22
C ILE A 28 27.25 -27.01 -22.65
N SER A 29 26.91 -28.26 -22.97
CA SER A 29 27.82 -29.23 -23.60
C SER A 29 27.57 -29.27 -25.12
N ARG A 30 28.60 -29.02 -25.94
CA ARG A 30 28.50 -29.02 -27.42
C ARG A 30 29.60 -29.89 -28.04
N ALA A 31 29.24 -30.67 -29.06
CA ALA A 31 30.19 -31.45 -29.86
C ALA A 31 29.95 -31.21 -31.37
N PHE A 32 31.03 -31.22 -32.15
CA PHE A 32 30.97 -30.87 -33.58
C PHE A 32 30.55 -32.03 -34.50
N LYS A 33 30.70 -33.28 -34.04
CA LYS A 33 30.33 -34.48 -34.83
C LYS A 33 29.29 -35.35 -34.12
N TRP A 34 29.60 -35.84 -32.92
CA TRP A 34 28.70 -36.66 -32.14
C TRP A 34 28.96 -36.46 -30.65
N PHE A 35 27.93 -36.62 -29.84
CA PHE A 35 27.96 -36.60 -28.37
C PHE A 35 27.28 -37.90 -27.91
N THR A 36 27.96 -38.68 -27.08
CA THR A 36 27.44 -39.97 -26.57
C THR A 36 27.70 -40.06 -25.07
N GLU A 37 26.63 -40.11 -24.28
CA GLU A 37 26.67 -40.52 -22.87
C GLU A 37 26.24 -41.98 -22.79
N LYS A 38 27.09 -42.84 -22.24
CA LYS A 38 26.80 -44.28 -22.13
C LYS A 38 26.65 -44.64 -20.66
N GLY A 39 25.42 -44.60 -20.16
CA GLY A 39 25.05 -45.21 -18.88
C GLY A 39 24.95 -46.73 -19.03
N GLU A 40 25.43 -47.50 -18.05
CA GLU A 40 25.60 -48.95 -18.21
C GLU A 40 24.27 -49.73 -18.22
N SER A 41 23.11 -49.12 -17.93
CA SER A 41 21.80 -49.74 -18.15
C SER A 41 20.66 -48.74 -18.04
N LYS A 42 20.08 -48.36 -19.19
CA LYS A 42 19.01 -47.35 -19.34
C LYS A 42 19.49 -45.95 -18.92
N GLY A 43 19.08 -44.90 -19.63
CA GLY A 43 19.34 -43.54 -19.17
C GLY A 43 18.76 -43.37 -17.76
N VAL A 44 19.61 -43.24 -16.76
CA VAL A 44 19.18 -43.14 -15.36
C VAL A 44 18.76 -41.69 -15.13
N SER A 45 17.45 -41.47 -14.96
CA SER A 45 16.96 -40.26 -14.30
C SER A 45 17.10 -40.47 -12.80
N PHE A 46 18.05 -39.79 -12.17
CA PHE A 46 18.18 -39.76 -10.71
C PHE A 46 17.26 -38.70 -10.13
N ASN A 47 16.01 -39.07 -9.85
CA ASN A 47 15.06 -38.30 -9.02
C ASN A 47 14.88 -36.82 -9.43
N GLU A 48 14.15 -36.05 -8.62
CA GLU A 48 14.16 -34.59 -8.76
C GLU A 48 15.58 -34.08 -8.47
N PRO A 49 16.10 -33.10 -9.24
CA PRO A 49 17.39 -32.49 -8.96
C PRO A 49 17.45 -31.98 -7.51
N ASP A 50 18.53 -32.30 -6.80
CA ASP A 50 18.81 -31.65 -5.53
C ASP A 50 18.91 -30.13 -5.76
N SER A 51 18.33 -29.37 -4.83
CA SER A 51 18.46 -27.91 -4.88
C SER A 51 19.94 -27.55 -4.74
N PRO A 52 20.46 -26.59 -5.53
CA PRO A 52 21.82 -26.13 -5.35
C PRO A 52 22.01 -25.64 -3.91
N PRO A 53 23.22 -25.76 -3.33
CA PRO A 53 23.49 -25.22 -2.00
C PRO A 53 23.11 -23.74 -1.96
N LEU A 54 22.36 -23.38 -0.92
CA LEU A 54 21.88 -22.03 -0.62
C LEU A 54 23.05 -21.15 -0.16
N GLU A 55 24.01 -20.87 -1.05
CA GLU A 55 25.22 -20.15 -0.69
C GLU A 55 25.11 -18.67 -1.10
N GLN A 56 25.00 -17.79 -0.10
CA GLN A 56 25.17 -16.35 -0.26
C GLN A 56 26.55 -15.98 0.27
N LEU A 57 27.44 -15.49 -0.59
CA LEU A 57 28.83 -15.15 -0.24
C LEU A 57 28.93 -14.03 0.82
N ILE A 58 27.92 -13.17 0.89
CA ILE A 58 27.77 -12.16 1.95
C ILE A 58 26.42 -12.43 2.63
N GLN A 59 26.44 -12.99 3.83
CA GLN A 59 25.24 -13.28 4.60
C GLN A 59 24.73 -12.01 5.29
N LEU A 60 24.01 -11.20 4.53
CA LEU A 60 23.43 -9.92 4.95
C LEU A 60 22.06 -9.76 4.28
N ILE A 61 21.07 -9.28 5.04
CA ILE A 61 19.74 -8.91 4.53
C ILE A 61 19.36 -7.51 4.99
N VAL A 62 18.83 -6.71 4.08
CA VAL A 62 18.31 -5.36 4.29
C VAL A 62 16.81 -5.36 4.06
N GLN A 63 16.06 -4.81 5.02
CA GLN A 63 14.62 -4.63 4.92
C GLN A 63 14.26 -3.15 5.00
N PHE A 64 13.62 -2.63 3.95
CA PHE A 64 13.29 -1.21 3.83
C PHE A 64 11.95 -0.86 4.47
N ARG A 65 11.86 0.35 5.02
CA ARG A 65 10.68 0.96 5.64
C ARG A 65 10.66 2.45 5.30
N PRO A 66 9.50 3.13 5.38
CA PRO A 66 9.49 4.58 5.33
C PRO A 66 10.15 5.12 6.61
N ASN A 67 10.68 6.35 6.57
CA ASN A 67 11.29 6.93 7.77
C ASN A 67 10.25 7.14 8.88
N LYS A 68 10.72 7.33 10.12
CA LYS A 68 9.85 7.56 11.29
C LYS A 68 8.90 8.77 11.20
N ASN A 69 9.17 9.70 10.27
CA ASN A 69 8.42 10.94 10.10
C ASN A 69 7.42 10.86 8.92
N TRP A 70 7.33 9.71 8.25
CA TRP A 70 6.44 9.54 7.12
C TRP A 70 4.99 9.78 7.53
N LYS A 71 4.32 10.63 6.75
CA LYS A 71 2.91 11.01 6.91
C LYS A 71 2.15 10.84 5.59
N GLY A 72 2.61 9.91 4.75
CA GLY A 72 1.92 9.53 3.52
C GLY A 72 2.27 10.40 2.31
N GLU A 73 3.33 11.23 2.38
CA GLU A 73 3.76 12.11 1.30
C GLU A 73 4.25 11.38 0.02
N PHE A 74 4.49 10.07 0.13
CA PHE A 74 4.65 9.11 -0.97
C PHE A 74 4.02 7.78 -0.55
N GLY A 75 3.71 6.92 -1.52
CA GLY A 75 3.13 5.60 -1.20
C GLY A 75 4.24 4.62 -0.85
N PHE A 76 4.13 3.96 0.31
CA PHE A 76 5.04 2.89 0.70
C PHE A 76 4.25 1.78 1.41
N ASP A 77 4.34 0.57 0.89
CA ASP A 77 3.59 -0.57 1.41
C ASP A 77 4.49 -1.80 1.59
N TRP A 78 4.45 -2.41 2.77
CA TRP A 78 5.20 -3.60 3.13
C TRP A 78 4.30 -4.55 3.91
N ILE A 79 4.62 -5.84 3.90
CA ILE A 79 3.99 -6.78 4.84
C ILE A 79 4.35 -6.32 6.25
N ARG A 80 3.36 -5.85 7.01
CA ARG A 80 3.57 -5.33 8.38
C ARG A 80 4.04 -6.45 9.29
N LEU A 81 5.09 -6.17 10.06
CA LEU A 81 5.74 -7.12 10.97
C LEU A 81 5.77 -6.63 12.42
N ASP A 82 5.17 -5.47 12.72
CA ASP A 82 5.30 -4.79 14.03
C ASP A 82 6.77 -4.45 14.35
N ASP A 83 7.43 -3.76 13.42
CA ASP A 83 8.86 -3.48 13.49
C ASP A 83 9.27 -2.01 13.29
N THR A 84 8.32 -1.13 12.98
CA THR A 84 8.63 0.27 12.61
C THR A 84 8.42 1.31 13.71
N LYS A 85 7.75 0.97 14.82
CA LYS A 85 7.20 1.93 15.80
C LYS A 85 6.31 3.02 15.16
N LEU A 86 5.97 2.91 13.87
CA LEU A 86 4.99 3.77 13.24
C LEU A 86 3.64 3.47 13.86
N PHE A 87 2.77 4.46 13.82
CA PHE A 87 1.44 4.35 14.38
C PHE A 87 0.73 3.11 13.82
N ASN A 88 0.31 2.19 14.69
CA ASN A 88 -0.53 1.05 14.33
C ASN A 88 0.06 0.09 13.27
N ASP A 89 1.39 -0.03 13.23
CA ASP A 89 2.10 -1.11 12.54
C ASP A 89 1.93 -2.42 13.32
N ASN A 90 0.80 -3.11 13.14
CA ASN A 90 0.60 -4.44 13.71
C ASN A 90 0.94 -5.50 12.66
N SER A 91 1.52 -6.63 13.11
CA SER A 91 1.83 -7.77 12.25
C SER A 91 0.61 -8.24 11.45
N PHE A 92 0.72 -8.23 10.12
CA PHE A 92 -0.36 -8.67 9.23
C PHE A 92 -0.74 -10.13 9.41
N LYS A 93 0.17 -10.96 9.91
CA LYS A 93 -0.15 -12.35 10.26
C LYS A 93 -1.24 -12.44 11.32
N ASP A 94 -1.31 -11.45 12.21
CA ASP A 94 -2.22 -11.44 13.36
C ASP A 94 -3.49 -10.62 13.09
N VAL A 95 -3.43 -9.62 12.20
CA VAL A 95 -4.55 -8.70 11.97
C VAL A 95 -5.25 -8.88 10.63
N VAL A 96 -4.71 -9.65 9.68
CA VAL A 96 -5.47 -10.06 8.47
C VAL A 96 -6.44 -11.17 8.87
N ALA A 97 -7.72 -10.82 8.94
CA ALA A 97 -8.69 -11.57 9.73
C ALA A 97 -10.09 -11.51 9.11
N TYR A 98 -10.87 -12.58 9.22
CA TYR A 98 -12.30 -12.47 8.96
C TYR A 98 -13.04 -11.88 10.17
N GLN A 99 -14.13 -11.17 9.90
CA GLN A 99 -15.05 -10.71 10.94
C GLN A 99 -16.22 -11.69 11.11
N TYR A 100 -16.54 -11.99 12.36
CA TYR A 100 -17.65 -12.81 12.80
C TYR A 100 -18.62 -11.95 13.64
N PHE A 101 -19.88 -12.35 13.71
CA PHE A 101 -20.88 -11.61 14.49
C PHE A 101 -20.55 -11.55 15.98
N ASP A 102 -19.87 -12.57 16.50
CA ASP A 102 -19.52 -12.71 17.91
C ASP A 102 -18.26 -13.58 18.10
N SER A 103 -17.78 -13.66 19.34
CA SER A 103 -16.58 -14.39 19.73
C SER A 103 -16.72 -15.91 19.72
N THR A 104 -17.87 -16.48 19.35
CA THR A 104 -18.01 -17.92 19.12
C THR A 104 -17.46 -18.33 17.75
N TYR A 105 -17.23 -17.36 16.86
CA TYR A 105 -16.70 -17.56 15.51
C TYR A 105 -17.51 -18.55 14.65
N LYS A 106 -18.83 -18.66 14.90
CA LYS A 106 -19.72 -19.57 14.18
C LYS A 106 -20.27 -18.99 12.88
N LYS A 107 -20.57 -17.69 12.86
CA LYS A 107 -21.18 -17.00 11.71
C LYS A 107 -20.32 -15.82 11.28
N LEU A 108 -19.83 -15.89 10.06
CA LEU A 108 -19.13 -14.77 9.41
C LEU A 108 -20.11 -13.63 9.15
N VAL A 109 -19.61 -12.39 9.26
CA VAL A 109 -20.31 -11.24 8.70
C VAL A 109 -20.23 -11.34 7.17
N ASP A 110 -21.38 -11.41 6.52
CA ASP A 110 -21.53 -11.58 5.07
C ASP A 110 -22.45 -10.50 4.48
N ASN A 111 -22.75 -10.60 3.18
CA ASN A 111 -23.61 -9.64 2.48
C ASN A 111 -25.13 -9.90 2.65
N SER A 112 -25.56 -10.67 3.64
CA SER A 112 -26.99 -10.96 3.85
C SER A 112 -27.82 -9.73 4.24
N GLN A 113 -27.19 -8.65 4.70
CA GLN A 113 -27.81 -7.35 4.92
C GLN A 113 -26.88 -6.23 4.40
N PRO A 114 -27.41 -5.19 3.72
CA PRO A 114 -26.59 -4.07 3.24
C PRO A 114 -25.80 -3.36 4.35
N THR A 115 -26.35 -3.31 5.56
CA THR A 115 -25.72 -2.66 6.72
C THR A 115 -24.47 -3.40 7.22
N TYR A 116 -24.28 -4.67 6.85
CA TYR A 116 -23.15 -5.47 7.30
C TYR A 116 -21.81 -5.12 6.63
N VAL A 117 -21.83 -4.45 5.49
CA VAL A 117 -20.61 -3.98 4.79
C VAL A 117 -19.76 -3.06 5.68
N ASN A 118 -20.41 -2.28 6.54
CA ASN A 118 -19.76 -1.34 7.45
C ASN A 118 -19.73 -1.84 8.91
N LYS A 119 -20.02 -3.12 9.16
CA LYS A 119 -19.97 -3.67 10.52
C LYS A 119 -18.54 -3.68 11.04
N TYR A 120 -18.34 -3.23 12.28
CA TYR A 120 -17.01 -3.17 12.91
C TYR A 120 -17.00 -3.65 14.38
N ASP A 121 -18.18 -3.90 14.95
CA ASP A 121 -18.43 -4.31 16.34
C ASP A 121 -18.53 -5.84 16.52
N GLY A 122 -18.13 -6.62 15.51
CA GLY A 122 -17.99 -8.07 15.59
C GLY A 122 -16.66 -8.54 16.19
N ALA A 123 -16.47 -9.85 16.28
CA ALA A 123 -15.19 -10.45 16.65
C ALA A 123 -14.34 -10.73 15.41
N PHE A 124 -13.03 -10.51 15.50
CA PHE A 124 -12.09 -10.76 14.41
C PHE A 124 -11.23 -11.99 14.72
N LYS A 125 -10.97 -12.80 13.69
CA LYS A 125 -10.09 -13.97 13.81
C LYS A 125 -9.13 -14.00 12.64
N ALA A 126 -7.83 -13.95 12.95
CA ALA A 126 -6.74 -14.07 11.98
C ALA A 126 -6.94 -15.30 11.08
N ASP A 127 -6.73 -15.12 9.78
CA ASP A 127 -6.92 -16.17 8.78
C ASP A 127 -5.63 -16.37 7.96
N GLU A 128 -4.98 -17.52 8.18
CA GLU A 128 -3.71 -17.87 7.52
C GLU A 128 -3.87 -17.91 5.98
N THR A 129 -5.02 -18.33 5.46
CA THR A 129 -5.27 -18.43 4.01
C THR A 129 -5.40 -17.05 3.38
N MET A 130 -6.13 -16.13 4.00
CA MET A 130 -6.26 -14.74 3.57
C MET A 130 -4.91 -14.03 3.63
N PHE A 131 -4.16 -14.19 4.73
CA PHE A 131 -2.81 -13.65 4.84
C PHE A 131 -1.88 -14.20 3.75
N ASN A 132 -1.89 -15.52 3.50
CA ASN A 132 -1.13 -16.13 2.42
C ASN A 132 -1.55 -15.63 1.03
N THR A 133 -2.82 -15.26 0.85
CA THR A 133 -3.30 -14.64 -0.39
C THR A 133 -2.80 -13.20 -0.52
N LEU A 134 -2.83 -12.42 0.57
CA LEU A 134 -2.28 -11.06 0.60
C LEU A 134 -0.79 -11.04 0.27
N LYS A 135 -0.02 -11.98 0.82
CA LYS A 135 1.43 -12.10 0.55
C LYS A 135 1.75 -12.22 -0.95
N LYS A 136 0.84 -12.77 -1.76
CA LYS A 136 1.04 -12.88 -3.23
C LYS A 136 1.00 -11.53 -3.95
N GLU A 137 0.53 -10.47 -3.31
CA GLU A 137 0.66 -9.10 -3.82
C GLU A 137 2.10 -8.58 -3.73
N TYR A 138 2.99 -9.30 -3.04
CA TYR A 138 4.38 -8.95 -2.82
C TYR A 138 5.30 -10.02 -3.41
N LYS A 139 6.42 -9.59 -3.99
CA LYS A 139 7.42 -10.51 -4.52
C LYS A 139 8.26 -11.04 -3.35
N PRO A 140 8.42 -12.37 -3.18
CA PRO A 140 9.32 -12.91 -2.17
C PRO A 140 10.78 -12.68 -2.57
N PHE A 141 11.64 -12.51 -1.57
CA PHE A 141 13.07 -12.42 -1.66
C PHE A 141 13.67 -13.42 -0.66
N SER A 142 14.25 -14.49 -1.19
CA SER A 142 14.82 -15.58 -0.39
C SER A 142 16.06 -15.13 0.37
N ILE A 143 16.21 -15.60 1.61
CA ILE A 143 17.37 -15.38 2.48
C ILE A 143 18.08 -16.74 2.64
N PRO A 144 19.03 -17.10 1.75
CA PRO A 144 19.53 -18.48 1.63
C PRO A 144 20.16 -19.03 2.92
N TRP A 145 20.80 -18.17 3.71
CA TRP A 145 21.50 -18.54 4.94
C TRP A 145 20.60 -18.62 6.18
N LYS A 146 19.31 -18.31 6.05
CA LYS A 146 18.29 -18.51 7.09
C LYS A 146 17.30 -19.54 6.62
N THR A 147 17.23 -20.68 7.30
CA THR A 147 16.33 -21.77 6.94
C THR A 147 15.42 -22.15 8.09
N TYR A 148 14.24 -22.70 7.77
CA TYR A 148 13.32 -23.29 8.73
C TYR A 148 12.68 -24.55 8.14
N LYS A 149 12.16 -25.42 9.00
CA LYS A 149 11.38 -26.59 8.56
C LYS A 149 9.94 -26.18 8.29
N ASN A 150 9.47 -26.38 7.06
CA ASN A 150 8.08 -26.13 6.71
C ASN A 150 7.14 -27.22 7.29
N LYS A 151 5.83 -27.09 7.08
CA LYS A 151 4.82 -28.05 7.57
C LYS A 151 5.04 -29.49 7.06
N ALA A 152 5.75 -29.67 5.94
CA ALA A 152 6.12 -30.97 5.39
C ALA A 152 7.48 -31.49 5.90
N GLY A 153 8.11 -30.80 6.85
CA GLY A 153 9.42 -31.16 7.40
C GLY A 153 10.62 -30.83 6.50
N LYS A 154 10.39 -30.25 5.31
CA LYS A 154 11.45 -29.83 4.38
C LYS A 154 12.09 -28.53 4.85
N GLU A 155 13.41 -28.49 4.82
CA GLU A 155 14.18 -27.29 5.07
C GLU A 155 14.03 -26.31 3.89
N VAL A 156 13.58 -25.10 4.19
CA VAL A 156 13.32 -24.04 3.21
C VAL A 156 13.93 -22.73 3.70
N ALA A 157 14.38 -21.89 2.77
CA ALA A 157 14.88 -20.56 3.10
C ALA A 157 13.75 -19.65 3.62
N GLU A 158 14.09 -18.78 4.54
CA GLU A 158 13.22 -17.70 4.98
C GLU A 158 13.00 -16.71 3.83
N GLU A 159 11.80 -16.17 3.71
CA GLU A 159 11.45 -15.17 2.70
C GLU A 159 11.19 -13.82 3.35
N TYR A 160 11.79 -12.78 2.80
CA TYR A 160 11.37 -11.41 2.98
C TYR A 160 10.45 -10.98 1.83
N TYR A 161 9.39 -10.24 2.11
CA TYR A 161 8.51 -9.73 1.06
C TYR A 161 8.91 -8.32 0.65
N ILE A 162 9.26 -8.15 -0.62
CA ILE A 162 9.77 -6.90 -1.19
C ILE A 162 8.69 -5.82 -1.08
N PRO A 163 8.97 -4.67 -0.45
CA PRO A 163 8.00 -3.58 -0.29
C PRO A 163 7.73 -2.89 -1.63
N TRP A 164 6.56 -2.27 -1.71
CA TRP A 164 6.15 -1.43 -2.82
C TRP A 164 6.39 0.05 -2.51
N LEU A 165 6.89 0.76 -3.51
CA LEU A 165 7.03 2.22 -3.53
C LEU A 165 6.18 2.78 -4.67
N SER A 166 5.42 3.82 -4.38
CA SER A 166 4.73 4.68 -5.35
C SER A 166 5.37 6.06 -5.31
N LEU A 167 6.04 6.43 -6.40
CA LEU A 167 6.82 7.65 -6.50
C LEU A 167 6.78 8.21 -7.93
N LYS A 168 6.16 9.40 -8.08
CA LYS A 168 6.09 10.10 -9.38
C LYS A 168 7.44 10.69 -9.75
N LYS A 169 7.63 10.93 -11.05
CA LYS A 169 8.75 11.73 -11.55
C LYS A 169 8.86 13.05 -10.79
N ASP A 170 10.09 13.46 -10.52
CA ASP A 170 10.48 14.69 -9.81
C ASP A 170 10.05 14.73 -8.33
N ARG A 171 9.59 13.60 -7.77
CA ARG A 171 9.32 13.42 -6.34
C ARG A 171 10.43 12.63 -5.65
N GLU A 172 10.46 12.78 -4.34
CA GLU A 172 11.43 12.15 -3.44
C GLU A 172 10.73 11.34 -2.35
N ALA A 173 11.31 10.20 -2.01
CA ALA A 173 10.89 9.35 -0.89
C ALA A 173 12.05 9.21 0.09
N LYS A 174 11.79 9.54 1.36
CA LYS A 174 12.73 9.34 2.45
C LYS A 174 12.45 8.02 3.14
N ILE A 175 13.37 7.09 2.99
CA ILE A 175 13.27 5.75 3.52
C ILE A 175 14.39 5.47 4.52
N THR A 176 14.17 4.47 5.35
CA THR A 176 15.16 3.87 6.22
C THR A 176 15.16 2.36 6.00
N PHE A 177 16.11 1.67 6.60
CA PHE A 177 16.11 0.23 6.67
C PHE A 177 16.68 -0.25 8.00
N PHE A 178 16.50 -1.52 8.29
CA PHE A 178 17.34 -2.26 9.22
C PHE A 178 18.07 -3.36 8.45
N ALA A 179 19.18 -3.83 9.01
CA ALA A 179 19.97 -4.90 8.42
C ALA A 179 20.40 -5.91 9.47
N GLU A 180 20.30 -7.18 9.11
CA GLU A 180 20.92 -8.28 9.83
C GLU A 180 22.18 -8.72 9.08
N ILE A 181 23.31 -8.73 9.79
CA ILE A 181 24.64 -8.95 9.24
C ILE A 181 25.24 -10.16 9.95
N LYS A 182 25.26 -11.31 9.28
CA LYS A 182 25.90 -12.52 9.78
C LYS A 182 27.38 -12.56 9.39
N ASP A 183 27.68 -12.23 8.14
CA ASP A 183 29.05 -12.04 7.66
C ASP A 183 29.36 -10.55 7.44
N GLU A 184 30.57 -10.13 7.79
CA GLU A 184 30.99 -8.73 7.63
C GLU A 184 30.94 -8.28 6.16
N ALA A 185 30.45 -7.06 5.94
CA ALA A 185 30.51 -6.32 4.69
C ALA A 185 31.12 -4.93 4.95
N ASP A 186 31.79 -4.36 3.96
CA ASP A 186 32.45 -3.05 4.09
C ASP A 186 31.43 -1.91 3.86
N TYR A 187 30.63 -2.00 2.79
CA TYR A 187 29.63 -0.98 2.45
C TYR A 187 28.42 -1.56 1.71
N LEU A 188 27.35 -0.76 1.67
CA LEU A 188 26.17 -0.97 0.85
C LEU A 188 26.14 0.08 -0.27
N GLU A 189 25.74 -0.30 -1.47
CA GLU A 189 25.58 0.63 -2.59
C GLU A 189 24.38 0.26 -3.47
N PHE A 190 23.60 1.26 -3.86
CA PHE A 190 22.48 1.04 -4.77
C PHE A 190 22.96 0.80 -6.19
N THR A 191 22.30 -0.13 -6.88
CA THR A 191 22.58 -0.38 -8.30
C THR A 191 22.18 0.84 -9.11
N LYS A 192 23.06 1.26 -10.03
CA LYS A 192 22.82 2.39 -10.94
C LYS A 192 21.48 2.21 -11.65
N SER A 193 20.70 3.29 -11.72
CA SER A 193 19.38 3.31 -12.35
C SER A 193 19.25 4.48 -13.31
N ASP A 194 18.52 4.27 -14.40
CA ASP A 194 18.10 5.35 -15.32
C ASP A 194 16.86 6.12 -14.81
N TYR A 195 16.20 5.59 -13.78
CA TYR A 195 14.92 6.12 -13.26
C TYR A 195 15.06 6.75 -11.88
N PHE A 196 16.08 6.37 -11.11
CA PHE A 196 16.23 6.79 -9.72
C PHE A 196 17.65 7.25 -9.40
N THR A 197 17.74 8.24 -8.51
CA THR A 197 18.98 8.63 -7.85
C THR A 197 18.85 8.49 -6.34
N TYR A 198 19.95 8.19 -5.66
CA TYR A 198 19.96 7.85 -4.24
C TYR A 198 20.89 8.77 -3.47
N THR A 199 20.45 9.27 -2.32
CA THR A 199 21.27 10.12 -1.43
C THR A 199 21.14 9.65 0.02
N PRO A 200 22.20 9.08 0.63
CA PRO A 200 23.47 8.69 0.00
C PRO A 200 23.29 7.47 -0.94
N ASN A 201 24.13 7.37 -1.97
CA ASN A 201 24.19 6.18 -2.84
C ASN A 201 24.99 5.02 -2.20
N LYS A 202 26.01 5.37 -1.40
CA LYS A 202 26.93 4.45 -0.74
C LYS A 202 26.87 4.64 0.77
N ILE A 203 26.80 3.55 1.53
CA ILE A 203 26.65 3.56 2.99
C ILE A 203 27.74 2.66 3.58
N GLU A 204 28.66 3.26 4.35
CA GLU A 204 29.74 2.53 5.02
C GLU A 204 29.20 1.76 6.24
N ILE A 205 29.46 0.45 6.29
CA ILE A 205 28.94 -0.45 7.33
C ILE A 205 30.01 -1.36 7.95
N LYS A 206 31.29 -1.13 7.61
CA LYS A 206 32.42 -1.90 8.12
C LYS A 206 32.39 -2.04 9.64
N GLY A 207 32.53 -3.27 10.13
CA GLY A 207 32.51 -3.61 11.56
C GLY A 207 31.12 -3.61 12.21
N LYS A 208 30.04 -3.30 11.48
CA LYS A 208 28.67 -3.43 12.01
C LYS A 208 28.20 -4.87 11.95
N LYS A 209 27.54 -5.32 13.03
CA LYS A 209 26.86 -6.64 13.13
C LYS A 209 25.34 -6.54 12.93
N LYS A 210 24.80 -5.34 13.03
CA LYS A 210 23.40 -5.02 12.78
C LYS A 210 23.26 -3.55 12.43
N ILE A 211 22.19 -3.20 11.74
CA ILE A 211 21.77 -1.81 11.51
C ILE A 211 20.36 -1.70 12.04
N SER A 212 20.13 -0.76 12.95
CA SER A 212 18.82 -0.50 13.50
C SER A 212 18.03 0.46 12.61
N LEU A 213 16.71 0.38 12.70
CA LEU A 213 15.83 1.27 11.94
C LEU A 213 16.09 2.73 12.31
N ASN A 214 16.20 3.59 11.29
CA ASN A 214 16.54 5.00 11.34
C ASN A 214 18.00 5.32 11.69
N ASP A 215 18.91 4.33 11.74
CA ASP A 215 20.36 4.58 11.81
C ASP A 215 20.85 5.29 10.53
N PHE A 216 20.22 4.99 9.40
CA PHE A 216 20.48 5.61 8.11
C PHE A 216 19.17 6.05 7.46
N GLU A 217 19.18 7.23 6.85
CA GLU A 217 18.12 7.70 5.95
C GLU A 217 18.67 7.75 4.54
N VAL A 218 17.88 7.27 3.58
CA VAL A 218 18.15 7.36 2.14
C VAL A 218 17.01 8.11 1.48
N THR A 219 17.36 9.12 0.69
CA THR A 219 16.43 9.79 -0.21
C THR A 219 16.50 9.13 -1.59
N ILE A 220 15.39 8.53 -2.01
CA ILE A 220 15.18 8.05 -3.38
C ILE A 220 14.49 9.17 -4.15
N LYS A 221 15.08 9.64 -5.24
CA LYS A 221 14.45 10.59 -6.16
C LYS A 221 14.12 9.88 -7.47
N CYS A 222 12.88 10.01 -7.95
CA CYS A 222 12.51 9.56 -9.27
C CYS A 222 12.81 10.65 -10.31
N ILE A 223 13.67 10.36 -11.29
CA ILE A 223 14.13 11.32 -12.30
C ILE A 223 13.48 11.13 -13.67
N LYS A 224 12.82 9.99 -13.90
CA LYS A 224 12.20 9.65 -15.18
C LYS A 224 10.97 8.76 -14.99
N GLU A 225 9.94 8.96 -15.81
CA GLU A 225 8.77 8.09 -15.86
C GLU A 225 9.09 6.72 -16.49
N PHE A 226 8.34 5.69 -16.10
CA PHE A 226 8.49 4.32 -16.58
C PHE A 226 7.15 3.57 -16.65
N THR A 227 6.97 2.78 -17.72
CA THR A 227 5.70 2.09 -18.06
C THR A 227 5.56 0.70 -17.44
N THR A 228 6.67 0.09 -17.01
CA THR A 228 6.67 -1.21 -16.32
C THR A 228 7.20 -1.05 -14.90
N ASP A 229 6.68 -1.83 -13.96
CA ASP A 229 7.17 -1.81 -12.58
C ASP A 229 8.68 -2.03 -12.54
N GLN A 230 9.38 -1.23 -11.75
CA GLN A 230 10.83 -1.28 -11.62
C GLN A 230 11.24 -1.97 -10.32
N THR A 231 12.51 -2.36 -10.23
CA THR A 231 13.12 -2.86 -8.99
C THR A 231 14.31 -2.00 -8.64
N ILE A 232 14.34 -1.46 -7.43
CA ILE A 232 15.55 -0.86 -6.84
C ILE A 232 16.27 -1.98 -6.10
N GLU A 233 17.56 -2.16 -6.38
CA GLU A 233 18.40 -3.19 -5.75
C GLU A 233 19.55 -2.55 -4.98
N LEU A 234 19.72 -2.98 -3.73
CA LEU A 234 20.84 -2.61 -2.88
C LEU A 234 21.80 -3.80 -2.79
N LYS A 235 23.08 -3.55 -3.06
CA LYS A 235 24.15 -4.55 -2.97
C LYS A 235 25.03 -4.28 -1.75
N ALA A 236 25.51 -5.35 -1.14
CA ALA A 236 26.59 -5.30 -0.16
C ALA A 236 27.91 -5.66 -0.86
N PHE A 237 28.99 -5.03 -0.43
CA PHE A 237 30.33 -5.25 -0.96
C PHE A 237 31.30 -5.58 0.18
N LYS A 238 32.22 -6.50 -0.09
CA LYS A 238 33.29 -6.87 0.82
C LYS A 238 34.56 -7.13 0.02
N ASP A 239 35.67 -6.59 0.48
CA ASP A 239 36.97 -6.99 -0.03
C ASP A 239 37.43 -8.28 0.67
N ASP A 240 37.55 -9.37 -0.09
CA ASP A 240 38.11 -10.64 0.37
C ASP A 240 39.40 -10.97 -0.40
N LYS A 241 40.53 -10.92 0.31
CA LYS A 241 41.86 -11.31 -0.21
C LYS A 241 42.21 -10.67 -1.57
N GLY A 242 41.88 -9.39 -1.75
CA GLY A 242 42.18 -8.64 -2.97
C GLY A 242 41.15 -8.81 -4.10
N THR A 243 40.02 -9.49 -3.84
CA THR A 243 38.86 -9.55 -4.74
C THR A 243 37.65 -8.95 -4.03
N THR A 244 36.99 -7.99 -4.67
CA THR A 244 35.70 -7.48 -4.17
C THR A 244 34.60 -8.47 -4.53
N VAL A 245 33.90 -8.99 -3.53
CA VAL A 245 32.68 -9.78 -3.69
C VAL A 245 31.46 -8.90 -3.45
N GLU A 246 30.38 -9.17 -4.17
CA GLU A 246 29.11 -8.46 -4.02
C GLU A 246 27.94 -9.44 -3.88
N ALA A 247 26.88 -9.01 -3.20
CA ALA A 247 25.61 -9.72 -3.13
C ALA A 247 24.45 -8.73 -3.12
N ILE A 248 23.34 -9.05 -3.77
CA ILE A 248 22.09 -8.30 -3.60
C ILE A 248 21.54 -8.63 -2.22
N VAL A 249 21.30 -7.60 -1.42
CA VAL A 249 20.91 -7.74 -0.01
C VAL A 249 19.59 -7.06 0.32
N GLY A 250 19.05 -6.24 -0.58
CA GLY A 250 17.76 -5.60 -0.39
C GLY A 250 17.14 -5.22 -1.73
N LYS A 251 15.80 -5.23 -1.77
CA LYS A 251 15.03 -4.82 -2.94
C LYS A 251 13.84 -3.95 -2.55
N ILE A 252 13.41 -3.07 -3.44
CA ILE A 252 12.13 -2.35 -3.40
C ILE A 252 11.48 -2.47 -4.78
N SER A 253 10.21 -2.86 -4.83
CA SER A 253 9.42 -2.81 -6.08
C SER A 253 8.85 -1.40 -6.23
N VAL A 254 8.97 -0.80 -7.40
CA VAL A 254 8.43 0.53 -7.68
C VAL A 254 7.32 0.41 -8.70
N TRP A 255 6.12 0.85 -8.33
CA TRP A 255 4.94 0.78 -9.19
C TRP A 255 5.10 1.72 -10.38
N ALA A 256 4.88 1.22 -11.61
CA ALA A 256 5.02 2.00 -12.84
C ALA A 256 4.29 3.33 -12.74
N ASN A 257 4.91 4.42 -13.17
CA ASN A 257 4.44 5.79 -12.96
C ASN A 257 4.32 6.56 -14.28
N ASP A 258 4.07 5.87 -15.38
CA ASP A 258 3.86 6.51 -16.67
C ASP A 258 2.58 7.36 -16.66
N ALA A 259 2.56 8.34 -17.56
CA ALA A 259 1.49 9.33 -17.65
C ALA A 259 0.06 8.73 -17.73
N ALA A 260 -0.14 7.51 -18.24
CA ALA A 260 -1.48 6.90 -18.31
C ALA A 260 -2.07 6.57 -16.92
N LYS A 261 -1.21 6.36 -15.92
CA LYS A 261 -1.60 6.15 -14.52
C LYS A 261 -1.78 7.46 -13.76
N HIS A 262 -1.33 8.59 -14.29
CA HIS A 262 -1.51 9.89 -13.62
C HIS A 262 -2.93 10.38 -13.83
N LYS A 263 -3.78 10.28 -12.80
CA LYS A 263 -5.18 10.70 -12.86
C LYS A 263 -5.36 12.08 -12.25
N LYS A 264 -6.06 12.96 -12.96
CA LYS A 264 -6.50 14.26 -12.46
C LYS A 264 -8.02 14.27 -12.31
N LYS A 265 -8.52 14.80 -11.20
CA LYS A 265 -9.96 14.98 -10.99
C LYS A 265 -10.28 16.45 -10.73
N ASP A 266 -11.16 17.02 -11.53
CA ASP A 266 -11.70 18.36 -11.27
C ASP A 266 -12.71 18.29 -10.12
N VAL A 267 -12.47 19.10 -9.09
CA VAL A 267 -13.34 19.17 -7.91
C VAL A 267 -13.92 20.58 -7.76
N VAL A 268 -15.22 20.65 -7.51
CA VAL A 268 -15.84 21.85 -6.94
C VAL A 268 -16.02 21.62 -5.44
N PHE A 269 -15.29 22.39 -4.64
CA PHE A 269 -15.46 22.47 -3.20
C PHE A 269 -16.60 23.46 -2.93
N VAL A 270 -17.70 22.98 -2.39
CA VAL A 270 -18.91 23.77 -2.15
C VAL A 270 -19.00 24.05 -0.66
N GLU A 271 -18.69 25.29 -0.27
CA GLU A 271 -18.89 25.78 1.09
C GLU A 271 -20.38 26.09 1.28
N ILE A 272 -21.06 25.27 2.08
CA ILE A 272 -22.49 25.47 2.36
C ILE A 272 -22.66 26.47 3.48
N ARG A 273 -23.30 27.60 3.20
CA ARG A 273 -23.77 28.54 4.23
C ARG A 273 -25.18 28.13 4.66
N THR A 274 -25.34 27.79 5.92
CA THR A 274 -26.61 27.31 6.48
C THR A 274 -27.35 28.42 7.23
N PRO A 275 -28.68 28.34 7.36
CA PRO A 275 -29.39 29.14 8.37
C PRO A 275 -28.88 28.78 9.77
N ALA A 276 -29.20 29.60 10.77
CA ALA A 276 -28.84 29.32 12.15
C ALA A 276 -29.53 28.03 12.65
N ILE A 277 -28.75 26.96 12.84
CA ILE A 277 -29.23 25.64 13.26
C ILE A 277 -28.70 25.28 14.64
N SER A 278 -27.37 25.11 14.76
CA SER A 278 -26.71 24.67 15.99
C SER A 278 -26.10 25.82 16.78
N SER A 279 -25.43 26.75 16.10
CA SER A 279 -24.99 28.01 16.68
C SER A 279 -26.08 29.05 16.41
N LYS A 280 -26.27 30.01 17.32
CA LYS A 280 -27.29 31.06 17.17
C LYS A 280 -26.96 32.05 16.03
N LYS A 281 -26.17 31.64 15.04
CA LYS A 281 -25.62 32.41 13.93
C LYS A 281 -25.55 31.51 12.70
N GLU A 282 -25.44 32.13 11.53
CA GLU A 282 -25.14 31.41 10.30
C GLU A 282 -23.70 30.91 10.32
N GLU A 283 -23.49 29.70 9.80
CA GLU A 283 -22.18 29.05 9.76
C GLU A 283 -21.72 28.87 8.32
N LYS A 284 -20.41 29.03 8.10
CA LYS A 284 -19.77 28.82 6.80
C LYS A 284 -18.44 28.10 6.98
N PRO A 285 -18.19 26.97 6.30
CA PRO A 285 -16.92 26.26 6.37
C PRO A 285 -15.83 26.96 5.56
N ASN A 286 -14.57 26.55 5.79
CA ASN A 286 -13.42 26.94 4.98
C ASN A 286 -12.76 25.70 4.38
N ALA A 287 -12.81 25.58 3.05
CA ALA A 287 -12.27 24.45 2.30
C ALA A 287 -10.86 24.69 1.71
N THR A 288 -10.21 25.82 2.02
CA THR A 288 -8.96 26.28 1.38
C THR A 288 -7.82 25.27 1.46
N LEU A 289 -7.71 24.52 2.56
CA LEU A 289 -6.62 23.55 2.78
C LEU A 289 -6.95 22.15 2.25
N GLU A 290 -8.20 21.89 1.86
CA GLU A 290 -8.69 20.54 1.59
C GLU A 290 -8.04 19.92 0.36
N LYS A 291 -7.80 20.72 -0.69
CA LYS A 291 -7.07 20.23 -1.87
C LYS A 291 -5.69 19.67 -1.49
N SER A 292 -4.94 20.40 -0.65
CA SER A 292 -3.61 19.96 -0.22
C SER A 292 -3.69 18.69 0.64
N ARG A 293 -4.62 18.64 1.60
CA ARG A 293 -4.83 17.49 2.48
C ARG A 293 -5.21 16.23 1.71
N ILE A 294 -6.11 16.36 0.73
CA ILE A 294 -6.55 15.24 -0.10
C ILE A 294 -5.39 14.76 -0.99
N ASN A 295 -4.68 15.67 -1.66
CA ASN A 295 -3.56 15.33 -2.55
C ASN A 295 -2.41 14.64 -1.81
N GLN A 296 -2.14 15.01 -0.55
CA GLN A 296 -1.13 14.34 0.28
C GLN A 296 -1.30 12.82 0.28
N TYR A 297 -2.53 12.32 0.28
CA TYR A 297 -2.80 10.90 0.37
C TYR A 297 -3.12 10.25 -0.98
N LEU A 298 -3.89 10.92 -1.84
CA LEU A 298 -4.27 10.38 -3.14
C LEU A 298 -3.08 10.22 -4.10
N GLU A 299 -2.02 11.02 -3.92
CA GLU A 299 -0.80 10.90 -4.74
C GLU A 299 -0.13 9.53 -4.58
N GLN A 300 -0.35 8.80 -3.48
CA GLN A 300 0.11 7.41 -3.31
C GLN A 300 -0.48 6.47 -4.37
N ALA A 301 -1.69 6.78 -4.86
CA ALA A 301 -2.35 6.06 -5.95
C ALA A 301 -2.19 6.78 -7.30
N TYR A 302 -1.28 7.75 -7.42
CA TYR A 302 -1.11 8.61 -8.60
C TYR A 302 -2.35 9.40 -9.01
N ILE A 303 -3.22 9.69 -8.03
CA ILE A 303 -4.43 10.51 -8.21
C ILE A 303 -4.17 11.87 -7.58
N GLN A 304 -4.53 12.94 -8.29
CA GLN A 304 -4.45 14.30 -7.76
C GLN A 304 -5.68 15.11 -8.17
N LEU A 305 -6.10 16.02 -7.32
CA LEU A 305 -7.10 17.01 -7.66
C LEU A 305 -6.48 18.04 -8.60
N SER A 306 -7.21 18.38 -9.66
CA SER A 306 -6.74 19.26 -10.73
C SER A 306 -6.51 20.70 -10.28
N ASP A 307 -5.72 21.46 -11.04
CA ASP A 307 -5.49 22.89 -10.83
C ASP A 307 -6.72 23.74 -11.18
N SER A 308 -7.62 23.20 -11.99
CA SER A 308 -8.98 23.72 -12.23
C SER A 308 -9.97 23.44 -11.10
N SER A 309 -9.55 22.77 -10.02
CA SER A 309 -10.44 22.62 -8.86
C SER A 309 -10.64 23.97 -8.17
N ILE A 310 -11.87 24.26 -7.78
CA ILE A 310 -12.25 25.58 -7.27
C ILE A 310 -13.12 25.48 -6.02
N ILE A 311 -13.17 26.59 -5.27
CA ILE A 311 -14.08 26.77 -4.14
C ILE A 311 -15.22 27.70 -4.57
N VAL A 312 -16.45 27.35 -4.20
CA VAL A 312 -17.65 28.18 -4.38
C VAL A 312 -18.49 28.15 -3.11
N GLU A 313 -19.32 29.17 -2.94
CA GLU A 313 -20.33 29.21 -1.90
C GLU A 313 -21.68 28.73 -2.45
N LEU A 314 -22.43 27.98 -1.64
CA LEU A 314 -23.86 27.73 -1.85
C LEU A 314 -24.61 28.18 -0.61
N ASP A 315 -25.37 29.26 -0.76
CA ASP A 315 -26.15 29.87 0.32
C ASP A 315 -27.54 29.22 0.42
N LEU A 316 -27.82 28.59 1.56
CA LEU A 316 -29.10 27.95 1.88
C LEU A 316 -29.87 28.69 2.98
N THR A 317 -29.43 29.88 3.41
CA THR A 317 -30.02 30.62 4.55
C THR A 317 -31.50 30.96 4.34
N ALA A 318 -31.93 31.21 3.10
CA ALA A 318 -33.31 31.51 2.74
C ALA A 318 -34.15 30.26 2.39
N GLU A 319 -33.53 29.07 2.35
CA GLU A 319 -34.14 27.85 1.84
C GLU A 319 -34.91 27.11 2.93
N LYS A 320 -36.21 27.41 3.04
CA LYS A 320 -37.07 26.84 4.09
C LYS A 320 -37.15 25.32 4.07
N ASP A 321 -37.06 24.72 2.89
CA ASP A 321 -37.10 23.27 2.67
C ASP A 321 -35.81 22.56 3.15
N PHE A 322 -34.72 23.30 3.39
CA PHE A 322 -33.51 22.76 4.01
C PHE A 322 -33.75 22.29 5.45
N ASN A 323 -34.71 22.88 6.16
CA ASN A 323 -35.06 22.49 7.53
C ASN A 323 -35.55 21.04 7.64
N ASP A 324 -36.03 20.44 6.55
CA ASP A 324 -36.42 19.03 6.51
C ASP A 324 -35.24 18.10 6.77
N PHE A 325 -34.01 18.56 6.55
CA PHE A 325 -32.78 17.79 6.84
C PHE A 325 -32.26 18.00 8.26
N ILE A 326 -32.99 18.66 9.15
CA ILE A 326 -32.51 18.96 10.50
C ILE A 326 -33.14 18.01 11.52
N THR A 327 -32.29 17.42 12.37
CA THR A 327 -32.69 16.63 13.54
C THR A 327 -31.84 17.07 14.73
N ASN A 328 -32.47 17.46 15.84
CA ASN A 328 -31.77 17.89 17.05
C ASN A 328 -30.68 18.95 16.83
N SER A 329 -30.96 19.94 15.98
CA SER A 329 -30.00 20.99 15.59
C SER A 329 -28.74 20.46 14.87
N GLU A 330 -28.85 19.33 14.17
CA GLU A 330 -27.79 18.74 13.36
C GLU A 330 -28.31 18.37 11.98
N ILE A 331 -27.41 18.24 11.00
CA ILE A 331 -27.78 17.86 9.63
C ILE A 331 -27.92 16.34 9.53
N ASP A 332 -29.14 15.90 9.29
CA ASP A 332 -29.53 14.51 9.14
C ASP A 332 -29.54 14.08 7.67
N SER A 333 -28.44 13.45 7.26
CA SER A 333 -28.29 12.89 5.91
C SER A 333 -29.25 11.73 5.59
N GLY A 334 -29.90 11.16 6.61
CA GLY A 334 -30.92 10.11 6.47
C GLY A 334 -32.31 10.64 6.11
N LYS A 335 -32.54 11.95 6.23
CA LYS A 335 -33.80 12.60 5.85
C LYS A 335 -33.85 12.97 4.37
N SER A 336 -35.06 13.33 3.94
CA SER A 336 -35.34 13.76 2.57
C SER A 336 -36.25 14.98 2.57
N SER A 337 -36.09 15.85 1.58
CA SER A 337 -36.98 16.98 1.32
C SER A 337 -37.53 16.89 -0.11
N GLY A 338 -38.85 16.98 -0.26
CA GLY A 338 -39.50 16.87 -1.57
C GLY A 338 -39.11 15.61 -2.35
N GLY A 339 -38.90 14.48 -1.65
CA GLY A 339 -38.47 13.21 -2.24
C GLY A 339 -36.99 13.12 -2.62
N LYS A 340 -36.15 14.10 -2.25
CA LYS A 340 -34.71 14.10 -2.54
C LYS A 340 -33.90 13.84 -1.28
N SER A 341 -32.89 12.98 -1.37
CA SER A 341 -31.84 12.89 -0.36
C SER A 341 -31.05 14.20 -0.26
N LEU A 342 -30.33 14.40 0.85
CA LEU A 342 -29.51 15.60 1.07
C LEU A 342 -28.58 15.89 -0.11
N VAL A 343 -27.86 14.89 -0.62
CA VAL A 343 -26.93 15.08 -1.74
C VAL A 343 -27.64 15.49 -3.02
N SER A 344 -28.77 14.85 -3.34
CA SER A 344 -29.57 15.18 -4.52
C SER A 344 -30.15 16.60 -4.42
N TYR A 345 -30.54 17.01 -3.23
CA TYR A 345 -30.95 18.39 -2.93
C TYR A 345 -29.80 19.37 -3.17
N LEU A 346 -28.63 19.14 -2.58
CA LEU A 346 -27.45 20.02 -2.71
C LEU A 346 -26.99 20.13 -4.17
N LYS A 347 -26.95 19.01 -4.91
CA LYS A 347 -26.64 19.02 -6.35
C LYS A 347 -27.64 19.85 -7.15
N ASN A 348 -28.95 19.74 -6.84
CA ASN A 348 -29.98 20.52 -7.52
C ASN A 348 -29.86 22.02 -7.22
N LYS A 349 -29.57 22.39 -5.96
CA LYS A 349 -29.34 23.78 -5.58
C LYS A 349 -28.07 24.34 -6.22
N LEU A 350 -26.97 23.58 -6.21
CA LEU A 350 -25.73 23.97 -6.89
C LEU A 350 -25.95 24.23 -8.38
N GLU A 351 -26.66 23.35 -9.09
CA GLU A 351 -26.96 23.51 -10.51
C GLU A 351 -27.88 24.71 -10.78
N LYS A 352 -28.84 25.01 -9.89
CA LYS A 352 -29.67 26.22 -10.01
C LYS A 352 -28.86 27.50 -9.82
N THR A 353 -27.95 27.52 -8.85
CA THR A 353 -27.10 28.67 -8.57
C THR A 353 -26.01 28.87 -9.63
N TYR A 354 -25.47 27.76 -10.17
CA TYR A 354 -24.40 27.77 -11.16
C TYR A 354 -24.72 26.88 -12.38
N PRO A 355 -25.72 27.25 -13.21
CA PRO A 355 -26.20 26.41 -14.30
C PRO A 355 -25.09 25.95 -15.25
N GLY A 356 -25.00 24.64 -15.48
CA GLY A 356 -24.08 24.01 -16.41
C GLY A 356 -22.62 23.93 -15.96
N LYS A 357 -22.21 24.73 -14.96
CA LYS A 357 -20.79 25.01 -14.68
C LYS A 357 -20.04 23.81 -14.09
N TYR A 358 -20.71 23.03 -13.25
CA TYR A 358 -20.08 21.96 -12.45
C TYR A 358 -20.55 20.55 -12.78
N ASN A 359 -21.22 20.36 -13.92
CA ASN A 359 -21.77 19.06 -14.31
C ASN A 359 -20.71 17.95 -14.41
N LYS A 360 -19.49 18.29 -14.86
CA LYS A 360 -18.36 17.36 -14.98
C LYS A 360 -17.46 17.30 -13.74
N HIS A 361 -17.66 18.19 -12.77
CA HIS A 361 -16.82 18.24 -11.57
C HIS A 361 -17.28 17.18 -10.56
N PHE A 362 -16.33 16.63 -9.82
CA PHE A 362 -16.62 15.96 -8.56
C PHE A 362 -17.05 17.01 -7.52
N LYS A 363 -18.05 16.72 -6.70
CA LYS A 363 -18.69 17.71 -5.82
C LYS A 363 -18.39 17.41 -4.37
N ALA A 364 -17.57 18.23 -3.73
CA ALA A 364 -17.24 18.08 -2.32
C ALA A 364 -18.00 19.14 -1.51
N PHE A 365 -19.07 18.72 -0.84
CA PHE A 365 -19.92 19.60 -0.05
C PHE A 365 -19.38 19.68 1.39
N TYR A 366 -19.16 20.89 1.88
CA TYR A 366 -18.67 21.14 3.23
C TYR A 366 -19.74 21.87 4.03
N PHE A 367 -19.91 21.46 5.28
CA PHE A 367 -20.72 22.14 6.28
C PHE A 367 -19.85 22.53 7.47
N ASP A 368 -20.18 23.65 8.11
CA ASP A 368 -19.69 23.96 9.47
C ASP A 368 -20.77 23.69 10.55
N GLU A 369 -21.68 22.79 10.22
CA GLU A 369 -22.67 22.19 11.11
C GLU A 369 -22.33 20.72 11.38
N ASN A 370 -22.73 20.20 12.54
CA ASN A 370 -22.55 18.78 12.87
C ASN A 370 -23.51 17.90 12.05
N GLY A 371 -23.03 16.72 11.66
CA GLY A 371 -23.87 15.68 11.06
C GLY A 371 -24.54 14.84 12.14
N TYR A 372 -25.85 14.63 12.03
CA TYR A 372 -26.65 13.86 12.99
C TYR A 372 -26.27 12.38 12.97
N ASN A 373 -26.11 11.79 14.15
CA ASN A 373 -25.95 10.35 14.32
C ASN A 373 -26.97 9.81 15.35
N PRO A 374 -27.88 8.90 14.96
CA PRO A 374 -28.88 8.34 15.89
C PRO A 374 -28.26 7.53 17.04
N ALA A 375 -27.04 7.02 16.88
CA ALA A 375 -26.30 6.29 17.92
C ALA A 375 -25.49 7.19 18.86
N GLY A 376 -25.58 8.53 18.70
CA GLY A 376 -24.80 9.52 19.44
C GLY A 376 -23.46 9.86 18.76
N GLY A 377 -22.84 10.95 19.23
CA GLY A 377 -21.70 11.58 18.54
C GLY A 377 -22.13 12.27 17.24
N HIS A 378 -21.19 12.49 16.33
CA HIS A 378 -21.43 13.21 15.08
C HIS A 378 -20.92 12.43 13.86
N VAL A 379 -21.66 12.47 12.76
CA VAL A 379 -21.16 12.04 11.45
C VAL A 379 -20.17 13.10 10.96
N SER A 380 -18.96 12.68 10.64
CA SER A 380 -17.89 13.60 10.20
C SER A 380 -17.88 13.81 8.69
N GLY A 381 -18.31 12.80 7.94
CA GLY A 381 -18.45 12.85 6.50
C GLY A 381 -19.07 11.55 5.99
N TYR A 382 -19.43 11.54 4.71
CA TYR A 382 -19.82 10.34 4.00
C TYR A 382 -19.64 10.49 2.49
N SER A 383 -19.47 9.35 1.83
CA SER A 383 -19.61 9.18 0.38
C SER A 383 -20.25 7.82 0.09
N SER A 384 -20.29 7.44 -1.18
CA SER A 384 -20.74 6.12 -1.62
C SER A 384 -19.79 5.56 -2.67
N PRO A 385 -19.67 4.21 -2.79
CA PRO A 385 -18.84 3.60 -3.82
C PRO A 385 -19.15 4.15 -5.21
N GLY A 386 -18.13 4.66 -5.91
CA GLY A 386 -18.25 5.16 -7.28
C GLY A 386 -18.97 6.51 -7.40
N ALA A 387 -19.27 7.16 -6.27
CA ALA A 387 -19.93 8.46 -6.26
C ALA A 387 -19.06 9.55 -6.91
N ASP A 388 -19.71 10.59 -7.41
CA ASP A 388 -19.08 11.84 -7.86
C ASP A 388 -19.16 12.93 -6.77
N TYR A 389 -19.31 12.54 -5.50
CA TYR A 389 -19.46 13.47 -4.39
C TYR A 389 -18.84 12.99 -3.08
N VAL A 390 -18.54 13.94 -2.20
CA VAL A 390 -18.39 13.73 -0.76
C VAL A 390 -19.21 14.78 -0.02
N VAL A 391 -19.65 14.45 1.20
CA VAL A 391 -20.20 15.41 2.15
C VAL A 391 -19.35 15.37 3.40
N VAL A 392 -18.96 16.53 3.91
CA VAL A 392 -18.07 16.68 5.07
C VAL A 392 -18.69 17.67 6.06
N PHE A 393 -18.77 17.28 7.32
CA PHE A 393 -19.41 18.05 8.40
C PHE A 393 -18.39 18.69 9.34
N LYS A 394 -18.88 19.50 10.29
CA LYS A 394 -18.05 20.23 11.27
C LYS A 394 -17.11 19.33 12.06
N SER A 395 -17.58 18.16 12.49
CA SER A 395 -16.82 17.23 13.33
C SER A 395 -15.67 16.52 12.61
N LYS A 396 -15.43 16.81 11.32
CA LYS A 396 -14.30 16.29 10.55
C LYS A 396 -12.95 16.51 11.25
N ASN A 397 -12.03 15.59 11.00
CA ASN A 397 -10.62 15.85 11.16
C ASN A 397 -9.96 16.06 9.79
N ASP A 398 -8.66 16.37 9.79
CA ASP A 398 -7.87 16.67 8.58
C ASP A 398 -7.81 15.52 7.56
N GLN A 399 -8.27 14.33 7.93
CA GLN A 399 -8.23 13.13 7.09
C GLN A 399 -9.62 12.68 6.62
N THR A 400 -10.70 13.26 7.17
CA THR A 400 -12.07 12.86 6.85
C THR A 400 -12.36 13.04 5.37
N ALA A 401 -12.04 14.18 4.77
CA ALA A 401 -12.31 14.39 3.35
C ALA A 401 -11.58 13.37 2.47
N ALA A 402 -10.27 13.15 2.72
CA ALA A 402 -9.50 12.15 1.96
C ALA A 402 -10.09 10.74 2.11
N HIS A 403 -10.53 10.36 3.32
CA HIS A 403 -11.24 9.11 3.59
C HIS A 403 -12.51 8.96 2.74
N GLU A 404 -13.36 9.99 2.69
CA GLU A 404 -14.59 9.96 1.88
C GLU A 404 -14.30 9.94 0.37
N PHE A 405 -13.25 10.62 -0.09
CA PHE A 405 -12.81 10.56 -1.49
C PHE A 405 -12.37 9.14 -1.88
N LEU A 406 -11.72 8.40 -0.97
CA LEU A 406 -11.32 7.02 -1.22
C LEU A 406 -12.54 6.08 -1.32
N HIS A 407 -13.61 6.32 -0.55
CA HIS A 407 -14.89 5.61 -0.72
C HIS A 407 -15.50 5.87 -2.09
N ALA A 408 -15.50 7.13 -2.56
CA ALA A 408 -15.93 7.45 -3.92
C ALA A 408 -15.09 6.75 -5.02
N MET A 409 -13.87 6.34 -4.69
CA MET A 409 -12.96 5.55 -5.55
C MET A 409 -13.10 4.03 -5.37
N ASN A 410 -14.28 3.58 -4.90
CA ASN A 410 -14.61 2.18 -4.65
C ASN A 410 -13.69 1.48 -3.64
N LEU A 411 -13.11 2.21 -2.68
CA LEU A 411 -12.37 1.57 -1.60
C LEU A 411 -13.25 1.44 -0.36
N PRO A 412 -13.53 0.22 0.12
CA PRO A 412 -14.24 0.03 1.38
C PRO A 412 -13.30 0.25 2.57
N HIS A 413 -13.86 0.27 3.78
CA HIS A 413 -13.05 0.26 5.00
C HIS A 413 -12.10 -0.93 5.03
N THR A 414 -10.93 -0.80 5.67
CA THR A 414 -10.00 -1.95 5.78
C THR A 414 -10.60 -3.12 6.57
N PHE A 415 -11.50 -2.83 7.50
CA PHE A 415 -12.23 -3.83 8.27
C PHE A 415 -13.50 -4.34 7.61
N THR A 416 -13.88 -3.81 6.44
CA THR A 416 -14.99 -4.36 5.66
C THR A 416 -14.67 -5.80 5.31
N ASN A 417 -15.50 -6.72 5.78
CA ASN A 417 -15.26 -8.13 5.56
C ASN A 417 -15.34 -8.45 4.06
N LYS A 418 -14.30 -9.07 3.50
CA LYS A 418 -14.22 -9.58 2.12
C LYS A 418 -15.46 -10.37 1.66
N LYS A 419 -16.21 -10.96 2.60
CA LYS A 419 -17.47 -11.67 2.30
C LYS A 419 -18.67 -10.75 2.03
N THR A 420 -18.53 -9.44 2.22
CA THR A 420 -19.62 -8.46 2.12
C THR A 420 -19.63 -7.69 0.80
N THR A 421 -18.47 -7.50 0.17
CA THR A 421 -18.33 -6.80 -1.12
C THR A 421 -17.11 -7.29 -1.90
N SER A 422 -17.19 -7.31 -3.23
CA SER A 422 -16.07 -7.62 -4.12
C SER A 422 -14.94 -6.60 -4.05
N ASP A 423 -15.25 -5.37 -3.63
CA ASP A 423 -14.27 -4.28 -3.52
C ASP A 423 -13.34 -4.45 -2.32
N ALA A 424 -13.69 -5.30 -1.35
CA ALA A 424 -12.85 -5.63 -0.21
C ALA A 424 -11.95 -6.83 -0.58
N LEU A 425 -10.73 -6.54 -1.06
CA LEU A 425 -9.81 -7.61 -1.45
C LEU A 425 -9.26 -8.39 -0.24
N PHE A 426 -9.09 -7.72 0.90
CA PHE A 426 -8.63 -8.30 2.15
C PHE A 426 -9.36 -7.63 3.31
N THR A 427 -9.52 -8.36 4.41
CA THR A 427 -10.12 -7.86 5.64
C THR A 427 -9.03 -7.72 6.70
N TYR A 428 -9.01 -6.59 7.40
CA TYR A 428 -8.10 -6.32 8.50
C TYR A 428 -8.90 -6.09 9.79
N GLU A 429 -8.32 -6.41 10.94
CA GLU A 429 -8.97 -6.17 12.22
C GLU A 429 -9.21 -4.66 12.44
N PHE A 430 -10.39 -4.35 12.96
CA PHE A 430 -10.84 -2.99 13.23
C PHE A 430 -9.85 -2.22 14.14
N LYS A 431 -9.46 -1.01 13.72
CA LYS A 431 -8.48 -0.14 14.40
C LYS A 431 -7.09 -0.75 14.52
N LYS A 432 -6.69 -1.70 13.67
CA LYS A 432 -5.35 -2.33 13.73
C LYS A 432 -4.43 -1.95 12.58
N THR A 433 -4.82 -0.99 11.74
CA THR A 433 -3.95 -0.46 10.68
C THR A 433 -3.76 1.06 10.74
N ASP A 434 -2.69 1.53 10.11
CA ASP A 434 -2.38 2.94 9.87
C ASP A 434 -3.04 3.49 8.59
N ASN A 435 -3.91 2.68 7.99
CA ASN A 435 -4.57 2.98 6.73
C ASN A 435 -5.62 4.07 6.89
N LEU A 436 -5.77 4.95 5.89
CA LEU A 436 -6.79 5.99 5.92
C LEU A 436 -8.21 5.45 6.03
N LEU A 437 -8.48 4.26 5.51
CA LEU A 437 -9.80 3.62 5.51
C LEU A 437 -10.06 2.79 6.77
N ASP A 438 -9.20 2.88 7.78
CA ASP A 438 -9.43 2.37 9.13
C ASP A 438 -9.94 3.48 10.06
N TYR A 439 -10.57 3.11 11.18
CA TYR A 439 -10.96 4.02 12.25
C TYR A 439 -9.98 4.04 13.42
N SER A 440 -8.70 3.74 13.17
CA SER A 440 -7.65 3.79 14.19
C SER A 440 -7.44 5.18 14.82
N HIS A 441 -7.92 6.27 14.18
CA HIS A 441 -8.01 7.59 14.81
C HIS A 441 -8.86 7.60 16.10
N ARG A 442 -9.70 6.58 16.30
CA ARG A 442 -10.52 6.38 17.52
C ARG A 442 -9.76 5.63 18.64
N LEU A 443 -8.44 5.44 18.56
CA LEU A 443 -7.61 4.79 19.60
C LEU A 443 -7.17 5.76 20.73
N GLY A 444 -8.06 6.65 21.15
CA GLY A 444 -7.75 7.73 22.09
C GLY A 444 -7.50 9.07 21.40
N SER A 445 -7.11 10.08 22.17
CA SER A 445 -6.88 11.43 21.66
C SER A 445 -5.56 11.54 20.88
N GLY A 446 -5.47 12.51 19.97
CA GLY A 446 -4.23 12.83 19.24
C GLY A 446 -3.95 12.00 17.98
N ASN A 447 -4.84 11.07 17.61
CA ASN A 447 -4.63 10.20 16.44
C ASN A 447 -5.28 10.70 15.13
N ASN A 448 -5.81 11.92 15.13
CA ASN A 448 -6.57 12.51 14.03
C ASN A 448 -5.75 12.76 12.74
N SER A 449 -4.43 12.63 12.80
CA SER A 449 -3.51 12.82 11.68
C SER A 449 -2.51 11.67 11.53
N ASN A 450 -2.73 10.54 12.21
CA ASN A 450 -1.74 9.45 12.27
C ASN A 450 -1.99 8.34 11.24
N ARG A 451 -3.19 8.26 10.66
CA ARG A 451 -3.46 7.33 9.54
C ARG A 451 -2.86 7.91 8.26
N CYS A 452 -1.89 7.27 7.64
CA CYS A 452 -1.22 7.88 6.50
C CYS A 452 -0.94 6.95 5.34
N SER A 453 -1.28 5.67 5.47
CA SER A 453 -1.01 4.68 4.43
C SER A 453 -2.23 4.39 3.57
N LEU A 454 -1.94 3.99 2.33
CA LEU A 454 -2.79 3.14 1.51
C LEU A 454 -1.96 1.90 1.15
N PHE A 455 -2.63 0.76 0.94
CA PHE A 455 -1.96 -0.47 0.52
C PHE A 455 -1.82 -0.54 -1.01
N TYR A 456 -0.83 -1.26 -1.52
CA TYR A 456 -0.55 -1.39 -2.95
C TYR A 456 -1.78 -1.83 -3.75
N TRP A 457 -2.56 -2.78 -3.22
CA TRP A 457 -3.79 -3.22 -3.85
C TRP A 457 -4.85 -2.11 -3.93
N GLN A 458 -4.91 -1.22 -2.92
CA GLN A 458 -5.80 -0.06 -2.92
C GLN A 458 -5.32 1.01 -3.91
N TRP A 459 -4.00 1.20 -4.09
CA TRP A 459 -3.47 2.11 -5.10
C TRP A 459 -3.99 1.74 -6.50
N LYS A 460 -3.89 0.45 -6.85
CA LYS A 460 -4.38 -0.09 -8.12
C LYS A 460 -5.89 0.12 -8.28
N GLN A 461 -6.67 -0.23 -7.25
CA GLN A 461 -8.13 -0.17 -7.30
C GLN A 461 -8.65 1.28 -7.39
N ALA A 462 -8.12 2.18 -6.57
CA ALA A 462 -8.48 3.59 -6.64
C ALA A 462 -8.10 4.21 -8.00
N ASN A 463 -6.90 3.93 -8.51
CA ASN A 463 -6.46 4.47 -9.79
C ASN A 463 -7.35 4.00 -10.95
N ASN A 464 -7.69 2.71 -10.97
CA ASN A 464 -8.56 2.11 -11.98
C ASN A 464 -10.02 2.59 -11.88
N SER A 465 -10.45 3.09 -10.72
CA SER A 465 -11.80 3.64 -10.55
C SER A 465 -12.01 4.97 -11.29
N ILE A 466 -10.91 5.69 -11.57
CA ILE A 466 -10.96 6.97 -12.27
C ILE A 466 -10.70 6.74 -13.76
N LYS A 467 -11.77 6.95 -14.54
CA LYS A 467 -11.74 6.87 -16.01
C LYS A 467 -11.09 8.10 -16.63
#